data_AF-A0AAW0EZA5-F1
#
_entry.id   AF-A0AAW0EZA5-F1
#
_cell.length_a   1.000
_cell.length_b   1.000
_cell.length_c   1.000
_cell.angle_alpha   90.00
_cell.angle_beta   90.00
_cell.angle_gamma   90.00
#
_symmetry.space_group_name_H-M   'P 1'
#
loop_
_entity.id
_entity.type
_entity.pdbx_description
1 polymer ?
#
loop_
_entity_poly.entity_id
_entity_poly.type
_entity_poly.pdbx_seq_one_letter_code
_entity_poly.pdbx_strand_id
1 'polypeptide(L)'
;MSVRVAARPWAAVCRGALVHHRRHISGGGRGDLFVRHASAYRTSLYGVRRGLTDSSQATDHHSGQLHARKRVEHTIGDRASSGNGLHRAAIAAWSYLLPSLRQSVETALPITVFDKLRTGEAPLTPSEAQQLTDAQRILRFELRQRIALLEDSLAEAELPYLLQWPMLFERAWIRLPVGACHAPPPPTQTAQSSSVDSSALSTAATPAPHSVAQWASSARPTAAPSNDGGGRLVPRVSQLTQHVMRAVEEDLRLLKSGAVPRDDGAPRSRRQAALEASWRTQWAASLQWHAGVQ
;
A
#
# COMPACT_ATOMS: atom_id res chain seq x y z
N MET A 1 -12.76 2.22 23.18
CA MET A 1 -11.56 1.86 23.97
C MET A 1 -10.42 1.69 22.99
N SER A 2 -9.63 2.75 22.79
CA SER A 2 -8.40 2.70 21.98
C SER A 2 -7.28 2.22 22.91
N VAL A 3 -6.81 0.99 22.71
CA VAL A 3 -5.69 0.44 23.46
C VAL A 3 -4.43 0.96 22.79
N ARG A 4 -3.87 2.07 23.31
CA ARG A 4 -2.54 2.53 22.91
C ARG A 4 -1.52 1.56 23.49
N VAL A 5 -0.97 0.70 22.65
CA VAL A 5 0.21 -0.09 22.99
C VAL A 5 1.40 0.87 23.06
N ALA A 6 2.23 0.74 24.10
CA ALA A 6 3.41 1.58 24.31
C ALA A 6 4.33 1.59 23.07
N ALA A 7 5.06 2.70 22.89
CA ALA A 7 5.97 2.89 21.75
C ALA A 7 6.92 1.68 21.57
N ARG A 8 6.91 1.10 20.36
CA ARG A 8 7.69 -0.10 20.04
C ARG A 8 9.20 0.21 20.04
N PRO A 9 10.04 -0.52 20.79
CA PRO A 9 11.47 -0.19 20.94
C PRO A 9 12.30 -0.38 19.65
N TRP A 10 11.84 -1.17 18.67
CA TRP A 10 12.53 -1.38 17.39
C TRP A 10 12.23 -0.31 16.32
N ALA A 11 11.31 0.62 16.57
CA ALA A 11 10.97 1.72 15.65
C ALA A 11 12.14 2.70 15.40
N ALA A 12 13.29 2.51 16.07
CA ALA A 12 14.54 3.19 15.76
C ALA A 12 15.27 2.60 14.54
N VAL A 13 15.08 1.31 14.25
CA VAL A 13 15.84 0.59 13.20
C VAL A 13 15.35 0.95 11.78
N CYS A 14 14.09 1.36 11.63
CA CYS A 14 13.54 1.83 10.35
C CYS A 14 13.86 3.31 10.03
N ARG A 15 14.58 4.03 10.91
CA ARG A 15 15.01 5.43 10.67
C ARG A 15 16.32 5.53 9.87
N GLY A 16 16.83 4.41 9.35
CA GLY A 16 18.04 4.34 8.55
C GLY A 16 17.80 4.60 7.07
N ALA A 17 17.57 5.87 6.73
CA ALA A 17 17.92 6.55 5.46
C ALA A 17 16.98 7.75 5.26
N LEU A 18 17.27 8.86 5.96
CA LEU A 18 16.78 10.18 5.58
C LEU A 18 17.41 10.57 4.23
N VAL A 19 16.93 9.97 3.16
CA VAL A 19 17.11 10.53 1.82
C VAL A 19 16.35 11.86 1.86
N HIS A 20 17.03 12.97 1.61
CA HIS A 20 16.39 14.28 1.47
C HIS A 20 15.36 14.21 0.33
N HIS A 21 14.10 13.95 0.67
CA HIS A 21 13.02 13.84 -0.31
C HIS A 21 12.51 15.23 -0.66
N ARG A 22 12.47 15.48 -1.97
CA ARG A 22 12.06 16.74 -2.59
C ARG A 22 10.58 17.01 -2.27
N ARG A 23 10.29 17.95 -1.39
CA ARG A 23 8.91 18.42 -1.15
C ARG A 23 8.45 19.26 -2.33
N HIS A 24 7.54 18.73 -3.14
CA HIS A 24 6.78 19.52 -4.11
C HIS A 24 5.64 20.22 -3.36
N ILE A 25 5.53 21.55 -3.48
CA ILE A 25 4.55 22.34 -2.70
C ILE A 25 3.21 22.51 -3.44
N SER A 26 3.21 22.36 -4.77
CA SER A 26 2.01 22.43 -5.61
C SER A 26 1.98 21.29 -6.62
N GLY A 27 0.82 20.66 -6.83
CA GLY A 27 0.62 19.67 -7.91
C GLY A 27 0.64 18.18 -7.51
N GLY A 28 0.47 17.86 -6.24
CA GLY A 28 0.44 16.48 -5.73
C GLY A 28 1.56 16.25 -4.72
N GLY A 29 1.17 16.00 -3.48
CA GLY A 29 2.04 15.66 -2.36
C GLY A 29 2.33 14.17 -2.27
N ARG A 30 3.15 13.80 -1.28
CA ARG A 30 3.48 12.40 -0.99
C ARG A 30 2.21 11.64 -0.59
N GLY A 31 1.91 10.55 -1.29
CA GLY A 31 0.73 9.71 -1.03
C GLY A 31 -0.57 10.18 -1.69
N ASP A 32 -0.53 11.30 -2.43
CA ASP A 32 -1.67 11.76 -3.21
C ASP A 32 -1.91 10.84 -4.41
N LEU A 33 -3.17 10.47 -4.61
CA LEU A 33 -3.57 9.62 -5.73
C LEU A 33 -3.70 10.41 -7.04
N PHE A 34 -3.87 11.73 -6.95
CA PHE A 34 -3.96 12.62 -8.10
C PHE A 34 -2.59 13.18 -8.45
N VAL A 35 -1.99 12.66 -9.52
CA VAL A 35 -0.80 13.26 -10.12
C VAL A 35 -1.25 14.48 -10.91
N ARG A 36 -1.16 15.68 -10.33
CA ARG A 36 -1.32 16.90 -11.12
C ARG A 36 0.01 17.15 -11.82
N HIS A 37 0.05 16.89 -13.13
CA HIS A 37 1.11 17.46 -13.93
C HIS A 37 0.97 18.99 -13.86
N ALA A 38 1.86 19.63 -13.10
CA ALA A 38 1.89 21.09 -12.98
C ALA A 38 1.97 21.80 -14.35
N SER A 39 2.41 21.08 -15.40
CA SER A 39 2.47 21.53 -16.79
C SER A 39 1.25 21.20 -17.66
N ALA A 40 0.32 20.33 -17.22
CA ALA A 40 -0.76 19.80 -18.07
C ALA A 40 -2.09 20.56 -17.94
N TYR A 41 -2.30 21.31 -16.86
CA TYR A 41 -3.37 22.32 -16.83
C TYR A 41 -2.90 23.58 -17.58
N ARG A 42 -2.80 23.45 -18.90
CA ARG A 42 -2.70 24.60 -19.81
C ARG A 42 -4.10 25.11 -20.10
N THR A 43 -4.64 25.94 -19.22
CA THR A 43 -5.75 26.84 -19.59
C THR A 43 -5.22 28.01 -20.43
N SER A 44 -6.09 28.45 -21.34
CA SER A 44 -5.84 29.43 -22.41
C SER A 44 -5.07 30.67 -21.94
N LEU A 45 -3.92 30.92 -22.57
CA LEU A 45 -3.11 32.15 -22.51
C LEU A 45 -2.68 32.59 -21.09
N TYR A 46 -1.47 32.22 -20.68
CA TYR A 46 -0.80 32.77 -19.49
C TYR A 46 -0.49 34.26 -19.68
N GLY A 47 -1.45 35.14 -19.40
CA GLY A 47 -1.25 36.59 -19.44
C GLY A 47 -0.41 37.12 -18.27
N VAL A 48 -0.39 36.41 -17.12
CA VAL A 48 0.40 36.79 -15.94
C VAL A 48 0.95 35.54 -15.25
N ARG A 49 2.27 35.46 -15.10
CA ARG A 49 2.96 34.41 -14.33
C ARG A 49 3.41 34.96 -12.99
N ARG A 50 3.03 34.27 -11.90
CA ARG A 50 3.44 34.61 -10.53
C ARG A 50 4.79 33.98 -10.19
N GLY A 51 5.50 34.59 -9.24
CA GLY A 51 6.80 34.08 -8.76
C GLY A 51 7.98 34.36 -9.71
N LEU A 52 7.81 35.29 -10.66
CA LEU A 52 8.90 35.83 -11.47
C LEU A 52 9.79 36.76 -10.64
N THR A 53 11.06 36.78 -10.95
CA THR A 53 12.08 37.54 -10.19
C THR A 53 12.68 38.65 -11.00
N ASP A 54 12.75 38.47 -12.31
CA ASP A 54 13.37 39.41 -13.24
C ASP A 54 12.49 39.55 -14.49
N SER A 55 12.52 40.71 -15.13
CA SER A 55 11.74 41.03 -16.33
C SER A 55 12.21 40.21 -17.53
N SER A 56 13.48 39.79 -17.54
CA SER A 56 14.04 38.82 -18.49
C SER A 56 13.24 37.51 -18.57
N GLN A 57 12.54 37.17 -17.48
CA GLN A 57 11.70 35.97 -17.41
C GLN A 57 10.37 36.08 -18.13
N ALA A 58 10.05 37.24 -18.71
CA ALA A 58 8.90 37.41 -19.60
C ALA A 58 9.07 36.64 -20.92
N THR A 59 10.31 36.52 -21.41
CA THR A 59 10.64 35.84 -22.68
C THR A 59 11.48 34.58 -22.48
N ASP A 60 12.39 34.55 -21.49
CA ASP A 60 13.14 33.34 -21.11
C ASP A 60 12.83 32.89 -19.68
N HIS A 61 11.99 31.87 -19.60
CA HIS A 61 11.38 31.42 -18.36
C HIS A 61 12.30 30.70 -17.37
N HIS A 62 13.48 30.24 -17.80
CA HIS A 62 14.42 29.44 -17.00
C HIS A 62 13.76 28.33 -16.15
N SER A 63 12.61 27.78 -16.59
CA SER A 63 11.73 26.95 -15.77
C SER A 63 12.31 25.57 -15.42
N GLY A 64 13.38 25.16 -16.11
CA GLY A 64 14.18 23.99 -15.77
C GLY A 64 15.12 24.21 -14.57
N GLN A 65 15.45 25.47 -14.23
CA GLN A 65 16.31 25.78 -13.08
C GLN A 65 15.54 25.61 -11.77
N LEU A 66 16.15 24.93 -10.79
CA LEU A 66 15.48 24.58 -9.54
C LEU A 66 15.04 25.78 -8.72
N HIS A 67 15.85 26.84 -8.70
CA HIS A 67 15.55 28.07 -7.97
C HIS A 67 14.36 28.82 -8.58
N ALA A 68 14.31 28.95 -9.92
CA ALA A 68 13.20 29.58 -10.62
C ALA A 68 11.91 28.75 -10.46
N ARG A 69 12.00 27.43 -10.61
CA ARG A 69 10.88 26.49 -10.42
C ARG A 69 10.31 26.56 -9.00
N LYS A 70 11.17 26.52 -7.97
CA LYS A 70 10.76 26.62 -6.56
C LYS A 70 9.94 27.88 -6.30
N ARG A 71 10.38 29.03 -6.80
CA ARG A 71 9.68 30.31 -6.59
C ARG A 71 8.29 30.29 -7.24
N VAL A 72 8.21 29.82 -8.48
CA VAL A 72 6.93 29.71 -9.19
C VAL A 72 5.99 28.75 -8.46
N GLU A 73 6.42 27.53 -8.13
CA GLU A 73 5.58 26.52 -7.45
C GLU A 73 5.14 26.94 -6.05
N HIS A 74 5.98 27.64 -5.29
CA HIS A 74 5.62 28.09 -3.94
C HIS A 74 4.69 29.32 -3.95
N THR A 75 4.57 30.04 -5.07
CA THR A 75 3.63 31.17 -5.22
C THR A 75 2.29 30.76 -5.81
N ILE A 76 2.21 29.57 -6.41
CA ILE A 76 0.94 28.96 -6.81
C ILE A 76 0.23 28.52 -5.53
N GLY A 77 -0.62 29.40 -5.00
CA GLY A 77 -1.45 29.13 -3.85
C GLY A 77 -2.51 28.07 -4.16
N ASP A 78 -2.15 26.80 -4.08
CA ASP A 78 -3.14 25.73 -3.97
C ASP A 78 -3.62 25.75 -2.51
N ARG A 79 -4.84 26.26 -2.27
CA ARG A 79 -5.45 26.35 -0.93
C ARG A 79 -5.53 25.01 -0.21
N ALA A 80 -5.42 23.91 -0.95
CA ALA A 80 -5.38 22.55 -0.41
C ALA A 80 -4.04 22.17 0.25
N SER A 81 -2.92 22.83 -0.09
CA SER A 81 -1.56 22.40 0.32
C SER A 81 -0.73 23.39 1.15
N SER A 82 -1.23 24.60 1.49
CA SER A 82 -0.55 25.55 2.40
C SER A 82 -1.46 25.93 3.59
N GLY A 83 -1.25 25.46 4.85
CA GLY A 83 -0.51 26.18 5.91
C GLY A 83 -0.84 27.67 5.97
N ASN A 84 -1.51 28.27 6.97
CA ASN A 84 -1.60 28.03 8.42
C ASN A 84 -3.05 28.27 8.93
N GLY A 85 -3.51 27.46 9.87
CA GLY A 85 -4.77 27.66 10.61
C GLY A 85 -5.83 26.57 10.45
N LEU A 86 -5.70 25.67 9.47
CA LEU A 86 -6.63 24.56 9.27
C LEU A 86 -6.08 23.26 9.87
N HIS A 87 -6.93 22.53 10.59
CA HIS A 87 -6.64 21.17 11.04
C HIS A 87 -6.38 20.26 9.82
N ARG A 88 -5.29 19.50 9.87
CA ARG A 88 -4.91 18.57 8.80
C ARG A 88 -5.34 17.16 9.16
N ALA A 89 -5.86 16.43 8.17
CA ALA A 89 -6.17 15.02 8.33
C ALA A 89 -4.87 14.21 8.55
N ALA A 90 -4.96 13.17 9.37
CA ALA A 90 -3.86 12.22 9.61
C ALA A 90 -3.68 11.25 8.42
N ILE A 91 -3.43 11.80 7.24
CA ILE A 91 -3.38 11.07 5.96
C ILE A 91 -2.28 10.00 5.90
N ALA A 92 -1.28 10.09 6.79
CA ALA A 92 -0.20 9.12 6.89
C ALA A 92 -0.50 7.99 7.90
N ALA A 93 -1.59 8.06 8.68
CA ALA A 93 -1.88 7.05 9.69
C ALA A 93 -2.36 5.73 9.07
N TRP A 94 -1.94 4.60 9.63
CA TRP A 94 -2.43 3.26 9.23
C TRP A 94 -3.94 3.14 9.28
N SER A 95 -4.56 3.75 10.29
CA SER A 95 -6.01 3.79 10.49
C SER A 95 -6.77 4.50 9.37
N TYR A 96 -6.09 5.34 8.57
CA TYR A 96 -6.64 5.98 7.38
C TYR A 96 -6.24 5.25 6.10
N LEU A 97 -4.95 4.90 5.96
CA LEU A 97 -4.39 4.33 4.74
C LEU A 97 -4.97 2.96 4.40
N LEU A 98 -5.07 2.05 5.37
CA LEU A 98 -5.55 0.67 5.15
C LEU A 98 -7.03 0.65 4.75
N PRO A 99 -7.95 1.29 5.50
CA PRO A 99 -9.34 1.37 5.09
C PRO A 99 -9.52 2.05 3.72
N SER A 100 -8.73 3.08 3.40
CA SER A 100 -8.82 3.71 2.09
C SER A 100 -8.40 2.77 0.96
N LEU A 101 -7.30 2.02 1.10
CA LEU A 101 -6.88 1.02 0.11
C LEU A 101 -7.95 -0.08 -0.06
N ARG A 102 -8.52 -0.53 1.06
CA ARG A 102 -9.58 -1.53 1.06
C ARG A 102 -10.83 -1.04 0.34
N GLN A 103 -11.27 0.18 0.61
CA GLN A 103 -12.42 0.79 -0.05
C GLN A 103 -12.23 0.86 -1.57
N SER A 104 -11.03 1.21 -2.05
CA SER A 104 -10.72 1.25 -3.47
C SER A 104 -10.84 -0.13 -4.13
N VAL A 105 -10.37 -1.19 -3.46
CA VAL A 105 -10.52 -2.57 -3.93
C VAL A 105 -11.98 -3.02 -3.90
N GLU A 106 -12.71 -2.74 -2.82
CA GLU A 106 -14.13 -3.11 -2.68
C GLU A 106 -15.03 -2.40 -3.69
N THR A 107 -14.68 -1.18 -4.07
CA THR A 107 -15.37 -0.41 -5.12
C THR A 107 -15.15 -1.04 -6.50
N ALA A 108 -13.93 -1.51 -6.77
CA ALA A 108 -13.56 -2.10 -8.06
C ALA A 108 -14.02 -3.56 -8.22
N LEU A 109 -14.05 -4.31 -7.13
CA LEU A 109 -14.43 -5.72 -7.09
C LEU A 109 -15.62 -5.90 -6.14
N PRO A 110 -16.87 -5.97 -6.64
CA PRO A 110 -18.05 -6.15 -5.80
C PRO A 110 -17.97 -7.41 -4.93
N ILE A 111 -18.63 -7.38 -3.76
CA ILE A 111 -18.61 -8.52 -2.81
C ILE A 111 -19.18 -9.80 -3.43
N THR A 112 -20.21 -9.69 -4.27
CA THR A 112 -20.83 -10.82 -4.96
C THR A 112 -19.85 -11.56 -5.87
N VAL A 113 -18.95 -10.83 -6.53
CA VAL A 113 -17.91 -11.42 -7.40
C VAL A 113 -16.82 -12.06 -6.55
N PHE A 114 -16.47 -11.44 -5.43
CA PHE A 114 -15.51 -12.00 -4.48
C PHE A 114 -16.01 -13.28 -3.81
N ASP A 115 -17.29 -13.34 -3.45
CA ASP A 115 -17.88 -14.55 -2.88
C ASP A 115 -17.91 -15.68 -3.91
N LYS A 116 -18.26 -15.39 -5.18
CA LYS A 116 -18.15 -16.36 -6.29
C LYS A 116 -16.71 -16.88 -6.47
N LEU A 117 -15.72 -15.98 -6.40
CA LEU A 117 -14.30 -16.34 -6.44
C LEU A 117 -13.91 -17.30 -5.31
N ARG A 118 -14.43 -17.05 -4.10
CA ARG A 118 -14.12 -17.83 -2.92
C ARG A 118 -14.80 -19.20 -2.90
N THR A 119 -16.04 -19.29 -3.37
CA THR A 119 -16.78 -20.58 -3.40
C THR A 119 -16.38 -21.44 -4.59
N GLY A 120 -15.92 -20.84 -5.69
CA GLY A 120 -15.53 -21.58 -6.91
C GLY A 120 -16.71 -22.25 -7.62
N GLU A 121 -17.95 -21.94 -7.23
CA GLU A 121 -19.17 -22.62 -7.71
C GLU A 121 -19.51 -22.29 -9.16
N ALA A 122 -19.12 -21.11 -9.64
CA ALA A 122 -19.38 -20.68 -11.00
C ALA A 122 -18.12 -20.03 -11.62
N PRO A 123 -17.84 -20.30 -12.90
CA PRO A 123 -16.77 -19.62 -13.60
C PRO A 123 -17.10 -18.12 -13.71
N LEU A 124 -16.07 -17.28 -13.62
CA LEU A 124 -16.25 -15.85 -13.79
C LEU A 124 -16.65 -15.53 -15.23
N THR A 125 -17.61 -14.62 -15.37
CA THR A 125 -17.87 -14.00 -16.66
C THR A 125 -16.68 -13.12 -17.08
N PRO A 126 -16.51 -12.84 -18.38
CA PRO A 126 -15.43 -11.97 -18.85
C PRO A 126 -15.43 -10.58 -18.20
N SER A 127 -16.61 -10.03 -17.89
CA SER A 127 -16.74 -8.75 -17.17
C SER A 127 -16.29 -8.85 -15.71
N GLU A 128 -16.63 -9.93 -15.00
CA GLU A 128 -16.18 -10.18 -13.62
C GLU A 128 -14.66 -10.41 -13.55
N ALA A 129 -14.08 -11.11 -14.54
CA ALA A 129 -12.64 -11.27 -14.65
C ALA A 129 -11.93 -9.92 -14.90
N GLN A 130 -12.55 -9.04 -15.68
CA GLN A 130 -12.05 -7.68 -15.91
C GLN A 130 -12.11 -6.83 -14.62
N GLN A 131 -13.20 -6.92 -13.84
CA GLN A 131 -13.32 -6.26 -12.53
C GLN A 131 -12.22 -6.68 -11.55
N LEU A 132 -11.91 -7.99 -11.48
CA LEU A 132 -10.80 -8.49 -10.67
C LEU A 132 -9.46 -7.89 -11.12
N THR A 133 -9.23 -7.85 -12.44
CA THR A 133 -8.02 -7.27 -13.02
C THR A 133 -7.90 -5.78 -12.69
N ASP A 134 -8.99 -5.04 -12.76
CA ASP A 134 -9.00 -3.60 -12.46
C ASP A 134 -8.80 -3.32 -10.97
N ALA A 135 -9.40 -4.12 -10.09
CA ALA A 135 -9.14 -4.03 -8.65
C ALA A 135 -7.65 -4.27 -8.32
N GLN A 136 -7.03 -5.27 -8.94
CA GLN A 136 -5.59 -5.53 -8.81
C GLN A 136 -4.75 -4.36 -9.33
N ARG A 137 -5.12 -3.74 -10.46
CA ARG A 137 -4.42 -2.59 -11.02
C ARG A 137 -4.53 -1.35 -10.12
N ILE A 138 -5.73 -1.07 -9.62
CA ILE A 138 -6.00 0.06 -8.71
C ILE A 138 -5.19 -0.12 -7.42
N LEU A 139 -5.24 -1.29 -6.79
CA LEU A 139 -4.44 -1.58 -5.59
C LEU A 139 -2.95 -1.35 -5.85
N ARG A 140 -2.45 -1.78 -7.02
CA ARG A 140 -1.03 -1.61 -7.36
C ARG A 140 -0.66 -0.15 -7.51
N PHE A 141 -1.52 0.62 -8.17
CA PHE A 141 -1.32 2.06 -8.36
C PHE A 141 -1.33 2.80 -7.02
N GLU A 142 -2.37 2.61 -6.21
CA GLU A 142 -2.50 3.31 -4.93
C GLU A 142 -1.41 2.91 -3.95
N LEU A 143 -1.07 1.62 -3.89
CA LEU A 143 -0.02 1.15 -3.01
C LEU A 143 1.34 1.73 -3.41
N ARG A 144 1.63 1.89 -4.71
CA ARG A 144 2.85 2.59 -5.14
C ARG A 144 2.93 4.03 -4.63
N GLN A 145 1.80 4.75 -4.60
CA GLN A 145 1.77 6.13 -4.08
C GLN A 145 1.94 6.17 -2.55
N ARG A 146 1.38 5.19 -1.84
CA ARG A 146 1.20 5.24 -0.38
C ARG A 146 2.14 4.36 0.43
N ILE A 147 2.89 3.45 -0.21
CA ILE A 147 3.78 2.50 0.49
C ILE A 147 4.81 3.19 1.38
N ALA A 148 5.33 4.35 0.95
CA ALA A 148 6.26 5.12 1.76
C ALA A 148 5.59 5.69 3.03
N LEU A 149 4.31 6.08 2.95
CA LEU A 149 3.57 6.53 4.13
C LEU A 149 3.28 5.38 5.09
N LEU A 150 2.98 4.19 4.56
CA LEU A 150 2.76 2.97 5.36
C LEU A 150 4.02 2.54 6.11
N GLU A 151 5.18 2.58 5.45
CA GLU A 151 6.47 2.28 6.06
C GLU A 151 6.78 3.25 7.21
N ASP A 152 6.58 4.56 7.01
CA ASP A 152 6.87 5.58 8.02
C ASP A 152 5.97 5.46 9.25
N SER A 153 4.68 5.15 9.07
CA SER A 153 3.69 5.13 10.15
C SER A 153 3.52 3.77 10.82
N LEU A 154 4.28 2.75 10.41
CA LEU A 154 4.20 1.39 10.96
C LEU A 154 4.44 1.38 12.49
N ALA A 155 5.31 2.25 12.99
CA ALA A 155 5.63 2.33 14.41
C ALA A 155 4.41 2.68 15.30
N GLU A 156 3.45 3.44 14.75
CA GLU A 156 2.25 3.91 15.44
C GLU A 156 1.00 3.10 15.02
N ALA A 157 1.17 2.06 14.21
CA ALA A 157 0.07 1.27 13.69
C ALA A 157 -0.61 0.46 14.81
N GLU A 158 -1.94 0.54 14.85
CA GLU A 158 -2.74 -0.24 15.80
C GLU A 158 -3.03 -1.64 15.23
N LEU A 159 -3.02 -2.64 16.13
CA LEU A 159 -3.26 -4.05 15.81
C LEU A 159 -4.49 -4.29 14.90
N PRO A 160 -5.67 -3.68 15.10
CA PRO A 160 -6.83 -3.92 14.25
C PRO A 160 -6.61 -3.58 12.77
N TYR A 161 -5.73 -2.62 12.48
CA TYR A 161 -5.39 -2.21 11.11
C TYR A 161 -4.24 -3.01 10.55
N LEU A 162 -3.28 -3.44 11.39
CA LEU A 162 -2.23 -4.37 10.99
C LEU A 162 -2.80 -5.72 10.54
N LEU A 163 -3.82 -6.22 11.26
CA LEU A 163 -4.53 -7.45 10.87
C LEU A 163 -5.17 -7.34 9.49
N GLN A 164 -5.61 -6.14 9.08
CA GLN A 164 -6.23 -5.90 7.77
C GLN A 164 -5.25 -5.95 6.60
N TRP A 165 -3.95 -5.85 6.85
CA TRP A 165 -2.94 -5.91 5.80
C TRP A 165 -3.05 -7.17 4.94
N PRO A 166 -2.96 -8.40 5.46
CA PRO A 166 -3.16 -9.59 4.63
C PRO A 166 -4.57 -9.67 4.01
N MET A 167 -5.61 -9.32 4.77
CA MET A 167 -6.99 -9.34 4.27
C MET A 167 -7.21 -8.43 3.05
N LEU A 168 -6.49 -7.31 2.95
CA LEU A 168 -6.52 -6.44 1.77
C LEU A 168 -6.02 -7.17 0.51
N PHE A 169 -4.93 -7.93 0.62
CA PHE A 169 -4.38 -8.68 -0.50
C PHE A 169 -5.22 -9.91 -0.83
N GLU A 170 -5.76 -10.58 0.18
CA GLU A 170 -6.79 -11.62 0.00
C GLU A 170 -7.99 -11.07 -0.77
N ARG A 171 -8.50 -9.90 -0.39
CA ARG A 171 -9.63 -9.25 -1.06
C ARG A 171 -9.37 -8.91 -2.52
N ALA A 172 -8.12 -8.60 -2.86
CA ALA A 172 -7.66 -8.35 -4.23
C ALA A 172 -7.21 -9.63 -4.97
N TRP A 173 -7.34 -10.80 -4.34
CA TRP A 173 -6.94 -12.10 -4.88
C TRP A 173 -5.43 -12.21 -5.18
N ILE A 174 -4.60 -11.67 -4.27
CA ILE A 174 -3.14 -11.63 -4.38
C ILE A 174 -2.49 -12.34 -3.17
N ARG A 175 -1.58 -13.28 -3.41
CA ARG A 175 -0.84 -14.02 -2.37
C ARG A 175 0.41 -13.27 -1.94
N LEU A 176 0.48 -12.87 -0.67
CA LEU A 176 1.66 -12.32 -0.01
C LEU A 176 2.72 -13.39 0.25
N PRO A 177 4.02 -13.03 0.26
CA PRO A 177 5.11 -13.95 0.58
C PRO A 177 5.21 -14.17 2.11
N VAL A 178 4.35 -15.05 2.65
CA VAL A 178 4.21 -15.27 4.10
C VAL A 178 5.15 -16.35 4.68
N GLY A 179 5.92 -17.07 3.84
CA GLY A 179 6.74 -18.21 4.25
C GLY A 179 8.27 -18.11 4.03
N ALA A 180 8.80 -17.02 3.46
CA ALA A 180 10.20 -16.97 3.04
C ALA A 180 11.19 -16.52 4.14
N CYS A 181 10.97 -16.90 5.40
CA CYS A 181 11.92 -16.61 6.48
C CYS A 181 13.12 -17.58 6.53
N HIS A 182 13.17 -18.64 5.71
CA HIS A 182 14.36 -19.46 5.51
C HIS A 182 14.26 -20.24 4.18
N ALA A 183 14.71 -19.64 3.08
CA ALA A 183 15.11 -20.39 1.89
C ALA A 183 16.33 -19.69 1.27
N PRO A 184 17.50 -20.37 1.15
CA PRO A 184 18.61 -19.81 0.41
C PRO A 184 18.22 -19.60 -1.07
N PRO A 185 18.84 -18.63 -1.77
CA PRO A 185 18.50 -18.34 -3.16
C PRO A 185 18.68 -19.60 -4.02
N PRO A 186 17.76 -19.91 -4.95
CA PRO A 186 17.97 -21.02 -5.86
C PRO A 186 19.19 -20.75 -6.75
N PRO A 187 20.02 -21.77 -7.04
CA PRO A 187 21.19 -21.62 -7.87
C PRO A 187 20.78 -21.21 -9.29
N THR A 188 21.56 -20.28 -9.84
CA THR A 188 21.61 -19.88 -11.23
C THR A 188 21.59 -21.12 -12.13
N GLN A 189 20.44 -21.42 -12.76
CA GLN A 189 20.38 -22.38 -13.86
C GLN A 189 20.08 -21.62 -15.15
N THR A 190 21.15 -21.58 -15.93
CA THR A 190 21.25 -21.24 -17.35
C THR A 190 20.12 -21.82 -18.18
N ALA A 191 19.70 -21.02 -19.14
CA ALA A 191 18.71 -21.33 -20.17
C ALA A 191 18.95 -22.68 -20.84
N GLN A 192 17.89 -23.47 -20.95
CA GLN A 192 17.67 -24.36 -22.08
C GLN A 192 16.17 -24.43 -22.38
N SER A 193 15.83 -23.92 -23.56
CA SER A 193 14.52 -23.99 -24.18
C SER A 193 14.22 -25.43 -24.60
N SER A 194 13.04 -25.93 -24.27
CA SER A 194 12.36 -26.93 -25.09
C SER A 194 10.85 -26.73 -24.95
N SER A 195 10.27 -26.17 -26.00
CA SER A 195 8.84 -26.13 -26.27
C SER A 195 8.33 -27.56 -26.42
N VAL A 196 7.28 -27.91 -25.67
CA VAL A 196 6.35 -28.94 -26.10
C VAL A 196 4.95 -28.47 -25.73
N ASP A 197 4.15 -28.30 -26.78
CA ASP A 197 2.72 -28.02 -26.69
C ASP A 197 2.02 -29.09 -25.85
N SER A 198 1.16 -28.65 -24.96
CA SER A 198 0.12 -29.49 -24.38
C SER A 198 -1.11 -28.62 -24.18
N SER A 199 -1.92 -28.60 -25.24
CA SER A 199 -3.32 -28.21 -25.21
C SER A 199 -4.05 -29.14 -24.24
N ALA A 200 -4.28 -28.68 -23.02
CA ALA A 200 -5.13 -29.35 -22.05
C ALA A 200 -6.49 -28.64 -22.04
N LEU A 201 -7.55 -29.41 -22.26
CA LEU A 201 -8.95 -29.01 -22.13
C LEU A 201 -9.16 -28.15 -20.87
N SER A 202 -9.52 -26.88 -21.07
CA SER A 202 -9.94 -25.98 -20.00
C SER A 202 -11.30 -26.41 -19.44
N THR A 203 -11.28 -27.27 -18.43
CA THR A 203 -12.33 -27.24 -17.40
C THR A 203 -12.25 -25.85 -16.77
N ALA A 204 -13.38 -25.14 -16.68
CA ALA A 204 -13.44 -23.76 -16.21
C ALA A 204 -13.07 -23.67 -14.72
N ALA A 205 -11.79 -23.77 -14.41
CA ALA A 205 -11.23 -23.67 -13.07
C ALA A 205 -11.24 -22.21 -12.64
N THR A 206 -11.57 -21.97 -11.38
CA THR A 206 -11.49 -20.66 -10.73
C THR A 206 -10.08 -20.09 -10.92
N PRO A 207 -9.92 -18.80 -11.27
CA PRO A 207 -8.60 -18.24 -11.52
C PRO A 207 -7.73 -18.34 -10.27
N ALA A 208 -6.54 -18.91 -10.41
CA ALA A 208 -5.59 -19.02 -9.32
C ALA A 208 -5.18 -17.61 -8.82
N PRO A 209 -5.04 -17.41 -7.50
CA PRO A 209 -4.51 -16.15 -6.96
C PRO A 209 -3.13 -15.80 -7.52
N HIS A 210 -2.91 -14.53 -7.87
CA HIS A 210 -1.60 -14.07 -8.33
C HIS A 210 -0.61 -13.99 -7.16
N SER A 211 0.65 -14.38 -7.37
CA SER A 211 1.70 -14.00 -6.42
C SER A 211 1.97 -12.49 -6.49
N VAL A 212 2.47 -11.88 -5.40
CA VAL A 212 2.88 -10.46 -5.41
C VAL A 212 3.86 -10.17 -6.56
N ALA A 213 4.76 -11.10 -6.87
CA ALA A 213 5.73 -10.95 -7.95
C ALA A 213 5.04 -10.88 -9.33
N GLN A 214 4.09 -11.78 -9.62
CA GLN A 214 3.31 -11.77 -10.86
C GLN A 214 2.47 -10.50 -10.99
N TRP A 215 1.75 -10.14 -9.92
CA TRP A 215 0.90 -8.96 -9.86
C TRP A 215 1.68 -7.66 -10.11
N ALA A 216 2.84 -7.50 -9.48
CA ALA A 216 3.67 -6.31 -9.63
C ALA A 216 4.32 -6.21 -11.02
N SER A 217 4.60 -7.36 -11.65
CA SER A 217 5.28 -7.47 -12.96
C SER A 217 4.33 -7.34 -14.16
N SER A 218 3.03 -7.52 -13.96
CA SER A 218 1.99 -7.39 -15.01
C SER A 218 1.74 -5.94 -15.46
N ALA A 219 2.78 -5.09 -15.56
CA ALA A 219 2.68 -3.72 -16.03
C ALA A 219 3.51 -3.55 -17.31
N ARG A 220 2.89 -3.05 -18.36
CA ARG A 220 3.61 -2.52 -19.52
C ARG A 220 4.43 -1.31 -19.03
N PRO A 221 5.74 -1.23 -19.31
CA PRO A 221 6.55 -0.10 -18.88
C PRO A 221 6.06 1.17 -19.56
N THR A 222 5.41 2.07 -18.80
CA THR A 222 5.18 3.43 -19.23
C THR A 222 6.45 4.24 -18.95
N ALA A 223 7.02 4.81 -20.00
CA ALA A 223 8.30 5.52 -20.02
C ALA A 223 8.25 6.91 -19.36
N ALA A 224 7.67 7.01 -18.16
CA ALA A 224 7.74 8.21 -17.34
C ALA A 224 8.55 7.90 -16.08
N PRO A 225 9.63 8.66 -15.80
CA PRO A 225 10.35 8.53 -14.54
C PRO A 225 9.47 9.05 -13.40
N SER A 226 8.66 8.15 -12.84
CA SER A 226 8.22 8.25 -11.45
C SER A 226 9.48 8.23 -10.58
N ASN A 227 9.73 9.32 -9.84
CA ASN A 227 10.88 9.44 -8.94
C ASN A 227 10.91 8.40 -7.82
N ASP A 228 9.85 7.61 -7.64
CA ASP A 228 9.88 6.39 -6.85
C ASP A 228 9.82 5.18 -7.79
N GLY A 229 10.97 4.53 -7.92
CA GLY A 229 11.25 3.47 -8.90
C GLY A 229 10.24 2.32 -8.86
N GLY A 230 9.47 2.16 -9.94
CA GLY A 230 8.48 1.11 -10.14
C GLY A 230 9.03 -0.32 -10.02
N GLY A 231 10.35 -0.52 -10.08
CA GLY A 231 11.03 -1.80 -9.87
C GLY A 231 11.18 -2.23 -8.39
N ARG A 232 10.87 -1.37 -7.42
CA ARG A 232 11.06 -1.66 -5.98
C ARG A 232 9.79 -2.04 -5.23
N LEU A 233 8.64 -2.14 -5.89
CA LEU A 233 7.37 -2.43 -5.19
C LEU A 233 7.38 -3.82 -4.53
N VAL A 234 7.78 -4.87 -5.26
CA VAL A 234 7.82 -6.24 -4.74
C VAL A 234 8.70 -6.38 -3.48
N PRO A 235 9.97 -5.95 -3.50
CA PRO A 235 10.81 -6.09 -2.30
C PRO A 235 10.27 -5.26 -1.13
N ARG A 236 9.73 -4.06 -1.38
CA ARG A 236 9.13 -3.22 -0.32
C ARG A 236 7.88 -3.84 0.28
N VAL A 237 6.97 -4.38 -0.54
CA VAL A 237 5.77 -5.09 -0.06
C VAL A 237 6.16 -6.32 0.76
N SER A 238 7.19 -7.05 0.31
CA SER A 238 7.70 -8.23 1.02
C SER A 238 8.27 -7.83 2.38
N GLN A 239 9.14 -6.83 2.43
CA GLN A 239 9.74 -6.32 3.64
C GLN A 239 8.68 -5.74 4.61
N LEU A 240 7.75 -4.93 4.10
CA LEU A 240 6.65 -4.39 4.89
C LEU A 240 5.79 -5.50 5.47
N THR A 241 5.48 -6.54 4.69
CA THR A 241 4.73 -7.70 5.16
C THR A 241 5.45 -8.42 6.30
N GLN A 242 6.76 -8.64 6.19
CA GLN A 242 7.56 -9.21 7.27
C GLN A 242 7.52 -8.36 8.54
N HIS A 243 7.61 -7.03 8.41
CA HIS A 243 7.52 -6.14 9.56
C HIS A 243 6.12 -6.13 10.18
N VAL A 244 5.06 -6.15 9.38
CA VAL A 244 3.68 -6.28 9.85
C VAL A 244 3.50 -7.59 10.61
N MET A 245 4.00 -8.70 10.10
CA MET A 245 3.92 -10.00 10.77
C MET A 245 4.57 -9.96 12.16
N ARG A 246 5.82 -9.47 12.24
CA ARG A 246 6.51 -9.30 13.53
C ARG A 246 5.74 -8.37 14.47
N ALA A 247 5.22 -7.25 13.96
CA ALA A 247 4.47 -6.29 14.74
C ALA A 247 3.18 -6.89 15.33
N VAL A 248 2.45 -7.69 14.53
CA VAL A 248 1.23 -8.39 14.97
C VAL A 248 1.57 -9.46 16.00
N GLU A 249 2.58 -10.28 15.76
CA GLU A 249 3.02 -11.31 16.70
C GLU A 249 3.45 -10.72 18.04
N GLU A 250 4.19 -9.62 18.02
CA GLU A 250 4.57 -8.89 19.22
C GLU A 250 3.36 -8.32 19.96
N ASP A 251 2.42 -7.67 19.28
CA ASP A 251 1.21 -7.12 19.91
C ASP A 251 0.35 -8.23 20.52
N LEU A 252 0.15 -9.34 19.79
CA LEU A 252 -0.59 -10.49 20.29
C LEU A 252 0.13 -11.18 21.46
N ARG A 253 1.46 -11.12 21.52
CA ARG A 253 2.26 -11.58 22.67
C ARG A 253 2.17 -10.61 23.85
N LEU A 254 2.16 -9.31 23.60
CA LEU A 254 1.96 -8.28 24.63
C LEU A 254 0.56 -8.36 25.24
N LEU A 255 -0.47 -8.63 24.44
CA LEU A 255 -1.83 -8.86 24.94
C LEU A 255 -1.95 -10.14 25.79
N LYS A 256 -1.07 -11.12 25.57
CA LYS A 256 -0.96 -12.35 26.38
C LYS A 256 -0.18 -12.10 27.68
N SER A 257 0.91 -11.34 27.64
CA SER A 257 1.73 -11.03 28.82
C SER A 257 1.09 -9.96 29.73
N GLY A 258 0.34 -9.02 29.17
CA GLY A 258 -0.56 -8.11 29.90
C GLY A 258 -1.84 -8.78 30.42
N ALA A 259 -1.93 -10.11 30.37
CA ALA A 259 -2.99 -10.91 31.02
C ALA A 259 -2.72 -11.12 32.52
N VAL A 260 -1.77 -10.37 33.11
CA VAL A 260 -1.70 -10.18 34.56
C VAL A 260 -3.06 -9.66 35.04
N PRO A 261 -3.61 -10.15 36.16
CA PRO A 261 -4.81 -9.58 36.75
C PRO A 261 -4.70 -8.05 36.80
N ARG A 262 -5.82 -7.35 36.61
CA ARG A 262 -5.85 -5.88 36.73
C ARG A 262 -5.21 -5.49 38.06
N ASP A 263 -4.68 -4.27 38.16
CA ASP A 263 -4.09 -3.77 39.42
C ASP A 263 -5.02 -3.93 40.64
N ASP A 264 -6.34 -4.00 40.39
CA ASP A 264 -7.41 -4.27 41.38
C ASP A 264 -7.63 -5.76 41.71
N GLY A 265 -6.79 -6.69 41.21
CA GLY A 265 -6.96 -8.15 41.35
C GLY A 265 -8.12 -8.76 40.54
N ALA A 266 -8.89 -7.95 39.82
CA ALA A 266 -10.06 -8.40 39.08
C ALA A 266 -9.70 -9.27 37.85
N PRO A 267 -10.48 -10.32 37.56
CA PRO A 267 -10.26 -11.15 36.39
C PRO A 267 -10.43 -10.35 35.10
N ARG A 268 -9.74 -10.81 34.05
CA ARG A 268 -9.78 -10.21 32.73
C ARG A 268 -11.22 -10.14 32.19
N SER A 269 -11.59 -9.02 31.57
CA SER A 269 -12.92 -8.86 30.97
C SER A 269 -13.16 -9.93 29.89
N ARG A 270 -14.28 -10.65 30.00
CA ARG A 270 -14.71 -11.65 29.01
C ARG A 270 -14.77 -11.07 27.59
N ARG A 271 -15.17 -9.81 27.45
CA ARG A 271 -15.22 -9.10 26.16
C ARG A 271 -13.83 -8.94 25.54
N GLN A 272 -12.83 -8.61 26.36
CA GLN A 272 -11.46 -8.43 25.90
C GLN A 272 -10.84 -9.77 25.48
N ALA A 273 -11.08 -10.84 26.25
CA ALA A 273 -10.62 -12.18 25.90
C ALA A 273 -11.25 -12.70 24.60
N ALA A 274 -12.56 -12.50 24.41
CA ALA A 274 -13.25 -12.88 23.18
C ALA A 274 -12.71 -12.12 21.95
N LEU A 275 -12.46 -10.81 22.10
CA LEU A 275 -11.94 -9.98 21.03
C LEU A 275 -10.50 -10.35 20.64
N GLU A 276 -9.64 -10.63 21.60
CA GLU A 276 -8.29 -11.13 21.34
C GLU A 276 -8.30 -12.52 20.67
N ALA A 277 -9.19 -13.43 21.10
CA ALA A 277 -9.37 -14.72 20.46
C ALA A 277 -9.79 -14.52 18.98
N SER A 278 -10.72 -13.60 18.72
CA SER A 278 -11.15 -13.30 17.34
C SER A 278 -10.00 -12.76 16.47
N TRP A 279 -9.14 -11.90 17.02
CA TRP A 279 -7.96 -11.40 16.31
C TRP A 279 -6.97 -12.51 15.97
N ARG A 280 -6.74 -13.45 16.88
CA ARG A 280 -5.86 -14.61 16.61
C ARG A 280 -6.42 -15.51 15.53
N THR A 281 -7.71 -15.85 15.60
CA THR A 281 -8.37 -16.68 14.61
C THR A 281 -8.33 -16.01 13.24
N GLN A 282 -8.63 -14.72 13.17
CA GLN A 282 -8.57 -13.92 11.95
C GLN A 282 -7.16 -13.88 11.36
N TRP A 283 -6.14 -13.62 12.19
CA TRP A 283 -4.75 -13.62 11.76
C TRP A 283 -4.32 -14.97 11.19
N ALA A 284 -4.60 -16.07 11.92
CA ALA A 284 -4.26 -17.41 11.49
C ALA A 284 -4.92 -17.79 10.16
N ALA A 285 -6.22 -17.50 10.01
CA ALA A 285 -6.95 -17.76 8.77
C ALA A 285 -6.36 -17.03 7.57
N SER A 286 -6.03 -15.74 7.73
CA SER A 286 -5.42 -14.95 6.65
C SER A 286 -4.01 -15.44 6.30
N LEU A 287 -3.18 -15.80 7.28
CA LEU A 287 -1.85 -16.36 7.00
C LEU A 287 -1.93 -17.72 6.29
N GLN A 288 -2.85 -18.58 6.72
CA GLN A 288 -3.09 -19.88 6.10
C GLN A 288 -3.52 -19.72 4.63
N TRP A 289 -4.43 -18.78 4.35
CA TRP A 289 -4.77 -18.41 2.97
C TRP A 289 -3.49 -18.05 2.21
N HIS A 290 -2.73 -17.05 2.66
CA HIS A 290 -1.52 -16.61 1.93
C HIS A 290 -0.43 -17.69 1.76
N ALA A 291 -0.33 -18.64 2.69
CA ALA A 291 0.60 -19.76 2.59
C ALA A 291 0.22 -20.80 1.51
N GLY A 292 -1.00 -20.71 0.96
CA GLY A 292 -1.52 -21.71 0.01
C GLY A 292 -1.86 -23.05 0.66
N VAL A 293 -1.98 -23.09 1.99
CA VAL A 293 -2.35 -24.27 2.75
C VAL A 293 -3.88 -24.30 2.84
N GLN A 294 -4.53 -24.86 1.82
CA GLN A 294 -5.97 -25.16 1.82
C GLN A 294 -6.18 -26.66 1.74
#